data_AF-A0A6B3HM01-F1
#
_entry.id   AF-A0A6B3HM01-F1
#
_cell.length_a   1.000
_cell.length_b   1.000
_cell.length_c   1.000
_cell.angle_alpha   90.00
_cell.angle_beta   90.00
_cell.angle_gamma   90.00
#
_symmetry.space_group_name_H-M   'P 1'
#
loop_
_entity.id
_entity.type
_entity.pdbx_description
1 polymer ?
#
loop_
_entity_poly.entity_id
_entity_poly.type
_entity_poly.pdbx_seq_one_letter_code
_entity_poly.pdbx_strand_id
1 'polypeptide(L)'
;MTETTSKYADFEGLRAQAVALRREGLSRRQIRDRLHVDNNDLLNRLLQGEPAPEWTKRPRAKDDLREKARELRLQGMAYDRIQVELGCSKSSISLWVRDLPKPERRRTREESSAIGRRGWEATLQRRDAERQAQKQEAAAEVGAITDRELFLVGVGLYWAEGSKSKPYRTQERITFVNSDPGMIEVILAWLRLLGVGQEQLRFHVHIHETADITAAEQYWIALTGADPSAFGKTSLKTHSPKTNRKNIGDLYRGCLSVRVLKGADL
;
A
#
# COMPACT_ATOMS: atom_id res chain seq x y z
N MET A 1 6.15 -0.31 -76.60
CA MET A 1 5.53 -1.42 -75.84
C MET A 1 6.32 -1.59 -74.57
N THR A 2 5.91 -0.90 -73.51
CA THR A 2 6.53 -0.98 -72.19
C THR A 2 5.97 -2.20 -71.47
N GLU A 3 6.77 -3.27 -71.40
CA GLU A 3 6.47 -4.44 -70.59
C GLU A 3 6.55 -4.07 -69.11
N THR A 4 5.40 -3.78 -68.51
CA THR A 4 5.25 -3.75 -67.05
C THR A 4 5.19 -5.19 -66.55
N THR A 5 6.30 -5.93 -66.61
CA THR A 5 6.40 -7.29 -66.06
C THR A 5 6.34 -7.19 -64.55
N SER A 6 5.16 -7.55 -64.08
CA SER A 6 4.55 -7.07 -62.86
C SER A 6 4.97 -7.90 -61.65
N LYS A 7 5.33 -7.23 -60.54
CA LYS A 7 5.42 -7.85 -59.20
C LYS A 7 4.11 -8.57 -58.81
N TYR A 8 2.99 -8.24 -59.46
CA TYR A 8 1.71 -8.91 -59.32
C TYR A 8 1.58 -10.19 -60.17
N ALA A 9 2.29 -10.30 -61.29
CA ALA A 9 2.33 -11.52 -62.09
C ALA A 9 3.03 -12.66 -61.33
N ASP A 10 4.07 -12.31 -60.57
CA ASP A 10 4.76 -13.23 -59.65
C ASP A 10 3.85 -13.66 -58.48
N PHE A 11 3.09 -12.72 -57.89
CA PHE A 11 2.15 -13.03 -56.80
C PHE A 11 1.00 -13.95 -57.24
N GLU A 12 0.33 -13.67 -58.36
CA GLU A 12 -0.79 -14.51 -58.84
C GLU A 12 -0.32 -15.91 -59.25
N GLY A 13 0.86 -16.02 -59.85
CA GLY A 13 1.49 -17.30 -60.17
C GLY A 13 1.82 -18.10 -58.90
N LEU A 14 2.45 -17.46 -57.92
CA LEU A 14 2.78 -18.05 -56.62
C LEU A 14 1.51 -18.44 -55.85
N ARG A 15 0.43 -17.66 -55.96
CA ARG A 15 -0.87 -17.93 -55.35
C ARG A 15 -1.51 -19.17 -55.96
N ALA A 16 -1.52 -19.28 -57.28
CA ALA A 16 -2.04 -20.46 -57.97
C ALA A 16 -1.32 -21.74 -57.54
N GLN A 17 0.01 -21.70 -57.40
CA GLN A 17 0.81 -22.82 -56.91
C GLN A 17 0.50 -23.14 -55.43
N ALA A 18 0.42 -22.14 -54.56
CA ALA A 18 0.10 -22.32 -53.15
C ALA A 18 -1.30 -22.93 -52.94
N VAL A 19 -2.29 -22.48 -53.72
CA VAL A 19 -3.66 -23.01 -53.70
C VAL A 19 -3.70 -24.45 -54.23
N ALA A 20 -2.97 -24.77 -55.30
CA ALA A 20 -2.89 -26.13 -55.83
C ALA A 20 -2.31 -27.10 -54.78
N LEU A 21 -1.17 -26.76 -54.17
CA LEU A 21 -0.58 -27.55 -53.09
C LEU A 21 -1.51 -27.67 -51.87
N ARG A 22 -2.30 -26.62 -51.58
CA ARG A 22 -3.29 -26.65 -50.50
C ARG A 22 -4.42 -27.64 -50.79
N ARG A 23 -4.90 -27.69 -52.04
CA ARG A 23 -5.94 -28.63 -52.51
C ARG A 23 -5.43 -30.07 -52.61
N GLU A 24 -4.14 -30.25 -52.86
CA GLU A 24 -3.44 -31.54 -52.73
C GLU A 24 -3.32 -32.03 -51.27
N GLY A 25 -3.76 -31.23 -50.30
CA GLY A 25 -3.83 -31.62 -48.90
C GLY A 25 -2.59 -31.28 -48.09
N LEU A 26 -1.65 -30.49 -48.62
CA LEU A 26 -0.45 -30.10 -47.88
C LEU A 26 -0.76 -29.12 -46.74
N SER A 27 -0.07 -29.32 -45.63
CA SER A 27 -0.09 -28.38 -44.51
C SER A 27 0.58 -27.06 -44.89
N ARG A 28 0.21 -25.99 -44.18
CA ARG A 28 0.81 -24.67 -44.38
C ARG A 28 2.36 -24.71 -44.29
N ARG A 29 2.89 -25.53 -43.38
CA ARG A 29 4.34 -25.74 -43.23
C ARG A 29 4.96 -26.41 -44.45
N GLN A 30 4.33 -27.45 -44.99
CA GLN A 30 4.83 -28.12 -46.19
C GLN A 30 4.77 -27.21 -47.41
N ILE A 31 3.74 -26.38 -47.55
CA ILE A 31 3.63 -25.41 -48.65
C ILE A 31 4.73 -24.34 -48.54
N ARG A 32 4.97 -23.83 -47.33
CA ARG A 32 6.09 -22.93 -47.04
C ARG A 32 7.42 -23.53 -47.50
N ASP A 33 7.68 -24.76 -47.09
CA ASP A 33 8.95 -25.45 -47.35
C ASP A 33 9.10 -25.82 -48.85
N ARG A 34 7.99 -26.12 -49.56
CA ARG A 34 7.95 -26.47 -50.99
C ARG A 34 8.12 -25.25 -51.92
N LEU A 35 7.55 -24.12 -51.54
CA LEU A 35 7.60 -22.87 -52.31
C LEU A 35 8.74 -21.94 -51.88
N HIS A 36 9.50 -22.32 -50.85
CA HIS A 36 10.57 -21.51 -50.25
C HIS A 36 10.11 -20.09 -49.84
N VAL A 37 8.88 -19.98 -49.31
CA VAL A 37 8.29 -18.70 -48.88
C VAL A 37 8.37 -18.57 -47.37
N ASP A 38 9.47 -18.06 -46.83
CA ASP A 38 9.65 -17.94 -45.37
C ASP A 38 8.86 -16.80 -44.72
N ASN A 39 8.27 -15.91 -45.52
CA ASN A 39 7.43 -14.82 -45.03
C ASN A 39 6.00 -15.30 -44.73
N ASN A 40 5.66 -15.34 -43.43
CA ASN A 40 4.36 -15.79 -42.94
C ASN A 40 3.17 -14.93 -43.42
N ASP A 41 3.35 -13.63 -43.60
CA ASP A 41 2.30 -12.71 -44.03
C ASP A 41 2.02 -12.83 -45.53
N LEU A 42 3.06 -13.08 -46.33
CA LEU A 42 2.91 -13.42 -47.74
C LEU A 42 2.17 -14.76 -47.88
N LEU A 43 2.61 -15.79 -47.15
CA LEU A 43 1.96 -17.11 -47.16
C LEU A 43 0.50 -17.07 -46.68
N ASN A 44 0.16 -16.20 -45.73
CA ASN A 44 -1.23 -15.94 -45.31
C ASN A 44 -2.08 -15.42 -46.47
N ARG A 45 -1.57 -14.44 -47.24
CA ARG A 45 -2.28 -13.86 -48.38
C ARG A 45 -2.42 -14.84 -49.54
N LEU A 46 -1.39 -15.65 -49.82
CA LEU A 46 -1.43 -16.67 -50.86
C LEU A 46 -2.49 -17.76 -50.58
N LEU A 47 -2.65 -18.15 -49.31
CA LEU A 47 -3.59 -19.19 -48.89
C LEU A 47 -4.96 -18.65 -48.46
N GLN A 48 -5.20 -17.35 -48.62
CA GLN A 48 -6.45 -16.73 -48.22
C GLN A 48 -7.63 -17.27 -49.04
N GLY A 49 -8.65 -17.76 -48.35
CA GLY A 49 -9.86 -18.34 -48.94
C GLY A 49 -9.84 -19.87 -49.09
N GLU A 50 -8.68 -20.52 -48.95
CA GLU A 50 -8.59 -21.98 -49.05
C GLU A 50 -8.58 -22.64 -47.65
N PRO A 51 -9.50 -23.57 -47.35
CA PRO A 51 -9.57 -24.21 -46.05
C PRO A 51 -8.32 -25.04 -45.75
N ALA A 52 -8.03 -25.23 -44.46
CA ALA A 52 -7.00 -26.16 -44.05
C ALA A 52 -7.42 -27.62 -44.28
N PRO A 53 -6.50 -28.50 -44.74
CA PRO A 53 -6.77 -29.93 -44.83
C PRO A 53 -7.29 -30.47 -43.51
N GLU A 54 -8.33 -31.30 -43.55
CA GLU A 54 -9.00 -31.82 -42.35
C GLU A 54 -8.02 -32.51 -41.38
N TRP A 55 -7.03 -33.25 -41.89
CA TRP A 55 -6.03 -33.93 -41.06
C TRP A 55 -5.11 -32.97 -40.27
N THR A 56 -4.97 -31.71 -40.72
CA THR A 56 -4.19 -30.69 -40.01
C THR A 56 -4.99 -29.98 -38.93
N LYS A 57 -6.33 -30.05 -38.98
CA LYS A 57 -7.17 -29.57 -37.90
C LYS A 57 -6.99 -30.55 -36.75
N ARG A 58 -6.70 -30.03 -35.56
CA ARG A 58 -6.73 -30.81 -34.32
C ARG A 58 -8.00 -30.45 -33.56
N PRO A 59 -9.17 -31.00 -33.94
CA PRO A 59 -10.43 -30.61 -33.35
C PRO A 59 -10.51 -30.97 -31.86
N ARG A 60 -9.77 -31.99 -31.40
CA ARG A 60 -9.85 -32.54 -30.04
C ARG A 60 -8.57 -32.48 -29.21
N ALA A 61 -7.66 -31.54 -29.49
CA ALA A 61 -6.40 -31.48 -28.74
C ALA A 61 -6.66 -31.16 -27.26
N LYS A 62 -6.51 -32.18 -26.39
CA LYS A 62 -6.68 -32.10 -24.93
C LYS A 62 -8.13 -31.88 -24.47
N ASP A 63 -9.12 -32.25 -25.28
CA ASP A 63 -10.53 -32.13 -24.90
C ASP A 63 -10.85 -33.01 -23.69
N ASP A 64 -10.34 -34.24 -23.64
CA ASP A 64 -10.54 -35.13 -22.49
C ASP A 64 -9.98 -34.54 -21.18
N LEU A 65 -8.81 -33.90 -21.26
CA LEU A 65 -8.18 -33.22 -20.12
C LEU A 65 -8.93 -31.95 -19.72
N ARG A 66 -9.50 -31.24 -20.70
CA ARG A 66 -10.35 -30.08 -20.47
C ARG A 66 -11.65 -30.48 -19.78
N GLU A 67 -12.31 -31.54 -20.25
CA GLU A 67 -13.53 -32.06 -19.63
C GLU A 67 -13.27 -32.50 -18.20
N LYS A 68 -12.21 -33.30 -17.97
CA LYS A 68 -11.82 -33.72 -16.62
C LYS A 68 -11.45 -32.54 -15.71
N ALA A 69 -10.77 -31.52 -16.22
CA ALA A 69 -10.49 -30.29 -15.46
C ALA A 69 -11.76 -29.55 -15.03
N ARG A 70 -12.78 -29.52 -15.91
CA ARG A 70 -14.07 -28.89 -15.61
C ARG A 70 -14.86 -29.68 -14.58
N GLU A 71 -14.85 -31.01 -14.66
CA GLU A 71 -15.47 -31.89 -13.66
C GLU A 71 -14.86 -31.67 -12.27
N LEU A 72 -13.53 -31.73 -12.16
CA LEU A 72 -12.81 -31.49 -10.90
C LEU A 72 -13.09 -30.08 -10.35
N ARG A 73 -13.27 -29.09 -11.23
CA ARG A 73 -13.62 -27.73 -10.82
C ARG A 73 -15.02 -27.66 -10.23
N LEU A 74 -16.01 -28.30 -10.85
CA LEU A 74 -17.38 -28.38 -10.35
C LEU A 74 -17.47 -29.13 -9.02
N GLN A 75 -16.58 -30.11 -8.79
CA GLN A 75 -16.41 -30.79 -7.50
C GLN A 75 -15.74 -29.90 -6.42
N GLY A 76 -15.42 -28.65 -6.73
CA GLY A 76 -14.85 -27.70 -5.76
C GLY A 76 -13.33 -27.74 -5.64
N MET A 77 -12.59 -28.25 -6.64
CA MET A 77 -11.13 -28.21 -6.60
C MET A 77 -10.54 -26.85 -7.05
N ALA A 78 -9.49 -26.41 -6.36
CA ALA A 78 -8.69 -25.24 -6.72
C ALA A 78 -7.71 -25.57 -7.87
N TYR A 79 -7.24 -24.55 -8.58
CA TYR A 79 -6.39 -24.73 -9.77
C TYR A 79 -5.11 -25.52 -9.48
N ASP A 80 -4.51 -25.31 -8.31
CA ASP A 80 -3.28 -26.00 -7.93
C ASP A 80 -3.51 -27.51 -7.72
N ARG A 81 -4.71 -27.90 -7.24
CA ARG A 81 -5.06 -29.32 -7.08
C ARG A 81 -5.34 -29.97 -8.44
N ILE A 82 -6.06 -29.27 -9.32
CA ILE A 82 -6.30 -29.74 -10.70
C ILE A 82 -4.98 -29.88 -11.47
N GLN A 83 -4.02 -28.98 -11.23
CA GLN A 83 -2.68 -29.06 -11.82
C GLN A 83 -1.92 -30.31 -11.38
N VAL A 84 -1.91 -30.60 -10.08
CA VAL A 84 -1.28 -31.82 -9.55
C VAL A 84 -1.96 -33.08 -10.11
N GLU A 85 -3.29 -33.07 -10.22
CA GLU A 85 -4.09 -34.21 -10.67
C GLU A 85 -3.91 -34.50 -12.17
N LEU A 86 -3.88 -33.47 -13.02
CA LEU A 86 -3.88 -33.62 -14.48
C LEU A 86 -2.50 -33.41 -15.14
N GLY A 87 -1.50 -32.99 -14.38
CA GLY A 87 -0.16 -32.68 -14.90
C GLY A 87 -0.11 -31.54 -15.93
N CYS A 88 -1.20 -30.78 -16.08
CA CYS A 88 -1.32 -29.69 -17.04
C CYS A 88 -0.84 -28.37 -16.45
N SER A 89 -0.38 -27.45 -17.29
CA SER A 89 0.04 -26.12 -16.82
C SER A 89 -1.14 -25.35 -16.23
N LYS A 90 -0.85 -24.51 -15.22
CA LYS A 90 -1.84 -23.62 -14.59
C LYS A 90 -2.54 -22.72 -15.61
N SER A 91 -1.82 -22.28 -16.65
CA SER A 91 -2.36 -21.44 -17.71
C SER A 91 -3.41 -22.17 -18.56
N SER A 92 -3.15 -23.44 -18.93
CA SER A 92 -4.14 -24.26 -19.64
C SER A 92 -5.38 -24.53 -18.79
N ILE A 93 -5.20 -24.92 -17.53
CA ILE A 93 -6.31 -25.17 -16.61
C ILE A 93 -7.15 -23.89 -16.43
N SER A 94 -6.50 -22.75 -16.18
CA SER A 94 -7.19 -21.46 -16.03
C SER A 94 -8.00 -21.11 -17.28
N LEU A 95 -7.50 -21.36 -18.48
CA LEU A 95 -8.27 -21.11 -19.70
C LEU A 95 -9.51 -22.00 -19.80
N TRP A 96 -9.41 -23.25 -19.33
CA TRP A 96 -10.49 -24.24 -19.40
C TRP A 96 -11.60 -24.07 -18.36
N VAL A 97 -11.30 -23.49 -17.19
CA VAL A 97 -12.24 -23.50 -16.05
C VAL A 97 -12.54 -22.14 -15.44
N ARG A 98 -11.99 -21.03 -15.96
CA ARG A 98 -12.19 -19.68 -15.41
C ARG A 98 -13.65 -19.19 -15.40
N ASP A 99 -14.48 -19.76 -16.27
CA ASP A 99 -15.92 -19.49 -16.39
C ASP A 99 -16.75 -20.25 -15.35
N LEU A 100 -16.16 -21.27 -14.69
CA LEU A 100 -16.82 -22.08 -13.67
C LEU A 100 -16.74 -21.43 -12.28
N PRO A 101 -17.67 -21.76 -11.37
CA PRO A 101 -17.69 -21.21 -10.02
C PRO A 101 -16.36 -21.43 -9.30
N LYS A 102 -16.03 -20.47 -8.44
CA LYS A 102 -14.89 -20.61 -7.53
C LYS A 102 -15.27 -21.60 -6.43
N PRO A 103 -14.38 -22.53 -6.07
CA PRO A 103 -14.63 -23.43 -4.96
C PRO A 103 -14.84 -22.61 -3.70
N GLU A 104 -15.72 -23.11 -2.84
CA GLU A 104 -15.95 -22.50 -1.55
C GLU A 104 -14.64 -22.36 -0.80
N ARG A 105 -14.40 -21.17 -0.25
CA ARG A 105 -13.24 -20.95 0.60
C ARG A 105 -13.47 -21.76 1.88
N ARG A 106 -12.61 -22.75 2.13
CA ARG A 106 -12.62 -23.57 3.36
C ARG A 106 -12.51 -22.76 4.66
N ARG A 107 -12.07 -21.51 4.57
CA ARG A 107 -11.90 -20.61 5.71
C ARG A 107 -12.48 -19.25 5.39
N THR A 108 -13.11 -18.65 6.38
CA THR A 108 -13.53 -17.26 6.31
C THR A 108 -12.30 -16.34 6.31
N ARG A 109 -12.51 -15.10 5.89
CA ARG A 109 -11.49 -14.05 5.95
C ARG A 109 -11.02 -13.83 7.39
N GLU A 110 -11.92 -13.98 8.35
CA GLU A 110 -11.68 -13.79 9.78
C GLU A 110 -10.77 -14.87 10.35
N GLU A 111 -11.03 -16.15 10.02
CA GLU A 111 -10.19 -17.27 10.44
C GLU A 111 -8.77 -17.15 9.86
N SER A 112 -8.66 -16.77 8.59
CA SER A 112 -7.37 -16.55 7.93
C SER A 112 -6.59 -15.39 8.57
N SER A 113 -7.28 -14.30 8.91
CA SER A 113 -6.70 -13.16 9.62
C SER A 113 -6.27 -13.53 11.05
N ALA A 114 -7.07 -14.34 11.76
CA ALA A 114 -6.75 -14.80 13.11
C ALA A 114 -5.49 -15.67 13.15
N ILE A 115 -5.27 -16.52 12.14
CA ILE A 115 -4.04 -17.33 12.01
C ILE A 115 -2.83 -16.43 11.70
N GLY A 116 -2.98 -15.48 10.77
CA GLY A 116 -1.93 -14.51 10.46
C GLY A 116 -1.52 -13.67 11.67
N ARG A 117 -2.51 -13.23 12.48
CA ARG A 117 -2.27 -12.49 13.73
C ARG A 117 -1.51 -13.33 14.75
N ARG A 118 -1.90 -14.59 14.97
CA ARG A 118 -1.21 -15.51 15.90
C ARG A 118 0.25 -15.77 15.50
N GLY A 119 0.53 -15.93 14.20
CA GLY A 119 1.90 -16.06 13.72
C GLY A 119 2.74 -14.79 13.90
N TRP A 120 2.09 -13.62 13.92
CA TRP A 120 2.76 -12.33 14.05
C TRP A 120 2.95 -11.87 15.50
N GLU A 121 2.18 -12.43 16.43
CA GLU A 121 2.19 -12.04 17.85
C GLU A 121 3.58 -12.20 18.49
N ALA A 122 4.22 -13.36 18.31
CA ALA A 122 5.58 -13.58 18.81
C ALA A 122 6.60 -12.60 18.17
N THR A 123 6.40 -12.25 16.90
CA THR A 123 7.27 -11.27 16.21
C THR A 123 7.05 -9.86 16.74
N LEU A 124 5.79 -9.48 17.04
CA LEU A 124 5.46 -8.19 17.65
C LEU A 124 6.02 -8.08 19.06
N GLN A 125 5.85 -9.11 19.88
CA GLN A 125 6.39 -9.16 21.24
C GLN A 125 7.90 -9.03 21.24
N ARG A 126 8.60 -9.77 20.37
CA ARG A 126 10.06 -9.65 20.24
C ARG A 126 10.48 -8.25 19.84
N ARG A 127 9.85 -7.66 18.82
CA ARG A 127 10.15 -6.29 18.36
C ARG A 127 9.86 -5.24 19.42
N ASP A 128 8.81 -5.42 20.21
CA ASP A 128 8.50 -4.50 21.29
C ASP A 128 9.53 -4.61 22.41
N ALA A 129 9.92 -5.83 22.80
CA ALA A 129 11.00 -6.06 23.76
C ALA A 129 12.33 -5.45 23.29
N GLU A 130 12.70 -5.66 22.02
CA GLU A 130 13.89 -5.03 21.40
C GLU A 130 13.82 -3.50 21.48
N ARG A 131 12.65 -2.90 21.17
CA ARG A 131 12.45 -1.45 21.26
C ARG A 131 12.57 -0.94 22.69
N GLN A 132 11.99 -1.66 23.67
CA GLN A 132 12.07 -1.26 25.07
C GLN A 132 13.51 -1.36 25.59
N ALA A 133 14.23 -2.41 25.23
CA ALA A 133 15.64 -2.56 25.57
C ALA A 133 16.48 -1.40 25.02
N GLN A 134 16.31 -1.04 23.74
CA GLN A 134 17.01 0.11 23.14
C GLN A 134 16.67 1.44 23.84
N LYS A 135 15.40 1.65 24.23
CA LYS A 135 15.00 2.83 24.98
C LYS A 135 15.65 2.89 26.36
N GLN A 136 15.74 1.75 27.05
CA GLN A 136 16.36 1.64 28.37
C GLN A 136 17.88 1.88 28.28
N GLU A 137 18.53 1.32 27.28
CA GLU A 137 19.97 1.53 27.01
C GLU A 137 20.26 3.01 26.73
N ALA A 138 19.51 3.63 25.81
CA ALA A 138 19.64 5.06 25.52
C ALA A 138 19.37 5.94 26.76
N ALA A 139 18.39 5.59 27.58
CA ALA A 139 18.13 6.30 28.83
C ALA A 139 19.27 6.16 29.84
N ALA A 140 19.90 4.98 29.91
CA ALA A 140 21.05 4.73 30.77
C ALA A 140 22.31 5.47 30.29
N GLU A 141 22.51 5.60 28.98
CA GLU A 141 23.59 6.40 28.38
C GLU A 141 23.46 7.89 28.69
N VAL A 142 22.23 8.43 28.65
CA VAL A 142 21.97 9.83 28.99
C VAL A 142 22.11 10.07 30.49
N GLY A 143 21.62 9.14 31.32
CA GLY A 143 21.65 9.27 32.77
C GLY A 143 20.76 10.39 33.31
N ALA A 144 21.15 10.96 34.45
CA ALA A 144 20.41 12.05 35.08
C ALA A 144 20.72 13.38 34.39
N ILE A 145 19.68 14.08 33.94
CA ILE A 145 19.80 15.38 33.26
C ILE A 145 19.96 16.49 34.30
N THR A 146 21.02 17.29 34.14
CA THR A 146 21.26 18.52 34.92
C THR A 146 20.45 19.70 34.40
N ASP A 147 20.31 20.74 35.22
CA ASP A 147 19.64 21.99 34.82
C ASP A 147 20.25 22.60 33.54
N ARG A 148 21.58 22.55 33.40
CA ARG A 148 22.26 23.07 32.20
C ARG A 148 21.88 22.28 30.94
N GLU A 149 21.81 20.96 31.05
CA GLU A 149 21.43 20.09 29.93
C GLU A 149 19.96 20.28 29.57
N LEU A 150 19.07 20.35 30.57
CA LEU A 150 17.66 20.69 30.37
C LEU A 150 17.50 22.05 29.69
N PHE A 151 18.28 23.05 30.10
CA PHE A 151 18.28 24.37 29.49
C PHE A 151 18.62 24.31 28.00
N LEU A 152 19.70 23.60 27.62
CA LEU A 152 20.11 23.46 26.22
C LEU A 152 19.09 22.67 25.38
N VAL A 153 18.54 21.58 25.92
CA VAL A 153 17.49 20.81 25.26
C VAL A 153 16.26 21.69 25.01
N GLY A 154 15.81 22.44 26.02
CA GLY A 154 14.66 23.32 25.91
C GLY A 154 14.86 24.44 24.89
N VAL A 155 16.05 25.04 24.82
CA VAL A 155 16.40 26.01 23.77
C VAL A 155 16.31 25.37 22.37
N GLY A 156 16.84 24.16 22.21
CA GLY A 156 16.75 23.41 20.95
C GLY A 156 15.30 23.12 20.55
N LEU A 157 14.47 22.69 21.50
CA LEU A 157 13.05 22.43 21.29
C LEU A 157 12.27 23.70 20.95
N TYR A 158 12.53 24.80 21.65
CA TYR A 158 11.94 26.10 21.35
C TYR A 158 12.31 26.56 19.94
N TRP A 159 13.57 26.35 19.52
CA TRP A 159 14.00 26.72 18.18
C TRP A 159 13.36 25.85 17.08
N ALA A 160 13.21 24.55 17.33
CA ALA A 160 12.65 23.60 16.38
C ALA A 160 11.12 23.70 16.25
N GLU A 161 10.40 23.75 17.38
CA GLU A 161 8.94 23.57 17.47
C GLU A 161 8.22 24.82 18.01
N GLY A 162 8.95 25.80 18.53
CA GLY A 162 8.38 27.04 19.05
C GLY A 162 7.81 27.94 17.94
N SER A 163 6.85 28.77 18.31
CA SER A 163 6.30 29.77 17.40
C SER A 163 7.33 30.82 17.00
N LYS A 164 7.62 30.89 15.71
CA LYS A 164 8.47 31.93 15.13
C LYS A 164 7.78 33.29 15.17
N SER A 165 8.51 34.32 15.63
CA SER A 165 8.09 35.71 15.45
C SER A 165 7.91 36.01 13.96
N LYS A 166 6.83 36.72 13.61
CA LYS A 166 6.56 37.11 12.23
C LYS A 166 6.60 38.63 12.14
N PRO A 167 7.09 39.23 11.04
CA PRO A 167 7.19 40.69 10.93
C PRO A 167 5.88 41.45 11.19
N TYR A 168 4.74 40.83 10.88
CA TYR A 168 3.40 41.38 11.09
C TYR A 168 2.77 41.01 12.45
N ARG A 169 3.49 40.27 13.30
CA ARG A 169 3.02 39.81 14.62
C ARG A 169 4.20 39.78 15.59
N THR A 170 4.51 40.95 16.13
CA THR A 170 5.58 41.21 17.10
C THR A 170 5.27 40.73 18.52
N GLN A 171 4.16 40.02 18.74
CA GLN A 171 3.85 39.43 20.04
C GLN A 171 4.80 38.26 20.30
N GLU A 172 5.75 38.46 21.20
CA GLU A 172 6.63 37.44 21.76
C GLU A 172 5.81 36.54 22.70
N ARG A 173 5.11 35.59 22.10
CA ARG A 173 4.37 34.55 22.81
C ARG A 173 5.03 33.22 22.53
N ILE A 174 5.66 32.64 23.54
CA ILE A 174 6.16 31.27 23.47
C ILE A 174 4.95 30.35 23.34
N THR A 175 4.83 29.69 22.18
CA THR A 175 3.85 28.63 21.94
C THR A 175 4.57 27.38 21.51
N PHE A 176 4.38 26.29 22.26
CA PHE A 176 4.89 24.96 21.92
C PHE A 176 3.69 24.03 21.70
N VAL A 177 3.71 23.23 20.64
CA VAL A 177 2.60 22.31 20.32
C VAL A 177 3.14 20.93 20.04
N ASN A 178 2.73 19.91 20.81
CA ASN A 178 3.15 18.54 20.56
C ASN A 178 2.06 17.53 20.97
N SER A 179 2.06 16.34 20.38
CA SER A 179 1.19 15.21 20.78
C SER A 179 1.86 14.22 21.72
N ASP A 180 3.19 14.26 21.83
CA ASP A 180 3.95 13.39 22.70
C ASP A 180 3.95 13.94 24.14
N PRO A 181 3.50 13.16 25.14
CA PRO A 181 3.43 13.62 26.53
C PRO A 181 4.81 13.89 27.13
N GLY A 182 5.84 13.12 26.78
CA GLY A 182 7.21 13.33 27.29
C GLY A 182 7.79 14.66 26.80
N MET A 183 7.53 15.03 25.54
CA MET A 183 7.91 16.35 25.01
C MET A 183 7.20 17.50 25.75
N ILE A 184 5.94 17.30 26.14
CA ILE A 184 5.18 18.27 26.95
C ILE A 184 5.76 18.38 28.36
N GLU A 185 6.14 17.27 28.98
CA GLU A 185 6.77 17.27 30.31
C GLU A 185 8.13 17.98 30.29
N VAL A 186 8.95 17.73 29.26
CA VAL A 186 10.26 18.38 29.09
C VAL A 186 10.11 19.90 28.93
N ILE A 187 9.18 20.37 28.08
CA ILE A 187 8.99 21.81 27.91
C ILE A 187 8.45 22.47 29.20
N LEU A 188 7.57 21.80 29.95
CA LEU A 188 7.09 22.31 31.22
C LEU A 188 8.19 22.37 32.27
N ALA A 189 9.06 21.35 32.33
CA ALA A 189 10.23 21.37 33.20
C ALA A 189 11.19 22.50 32.84
N TRP A 190 11.45 22.72 31.54
CA TRP A 190 12.28 23.81 31.06
C TRP A 190 11.70 25.19 31.39
N LEU A 191 10.39 25.39 31.18
CA LEU A 191 9.72 26.65 31.54
C LEU A 191 9.80 26.92 33.06
N ARG A 192 9.66 25.88 33.90
CA ARG A 192 9.88 26.02 35.35
C ARG A 192 11.33 26.39 35.68
N LEU A 193 12.31 25.82 34.97
CA LEU A 193 13.72 26.19 35.13
C LEU A 193 13.98 27.67 34.80
N LEU A 194 13.25 28.22 33.83
CA LEU A 194 13.28 29.65 33.50
C LEU A 194 12.48 30.54 34.48
N GLY A 195 11.87 29.96 35.53
CA GLY A 195 11.07 30.69 36.51
C GLY A 195 9.64 31.01 36.05
N VAL A 196 9.14 30.37 34.99
CA VAL A 196 7.76 30.56 34.53
C VAL A 196 6.80 29.82 35.46
N GLY A 197 5.96 30.58 36.16
CA GLY A 197 4.93 30.04 37.04
C GLY A 197 3.73 29.47 36.28
N GLN A 198 2.98 28.57 36.92
CA GLN A 198 1.81 27.92 36.31
C GLN A 198 0.70 28.91 35.93
N GLU A 199 0.56 29.99 36.68
CA GLU A 199 -0.39 31.07 36.44
C GLU A 199 -0.17 31.79 35.11
N GLN A 200 1.05 31.73 34.58
CA GLN A 200 1.45 32.30 33.28
C GLN A 200 1.20 31.33 32.13
N LEU A 201 0.89 30.05 32.41
CA LEU A 201 0.69 29.04 31.38
C LEU A 201 -0.78 28.95 30.98
N ARG A 202 -1.02 28.81 29.67
CA ARG A 202 -2.33 28.48 29.11
C ARG A 202 -2.23 27.31 28.17
N PHE A 203 -3.24 26.45 28.22
CA PHE A 203 -3.27 25.21 27.49
C PHE A 203 -4.42 25.20 26.49
N HIS A 204 -4.20 24.63 25.31
CA HIS A 204 -5.27 24.38 24.33
C HIS A 204 -5.10 22.99 23.72
N VAL A 205 -6.14 22.18 23.80
CA VAL A 205 -6.16 20.89 23.12
C VAL A 205 -6.51 21.12 21.65
N HIS A 206 -5.73 20.52 20.76
CA HIS A 206 -6.00 20.45 19.32
C HIS A 206 -6.31 19.00 18.98
N ILE A 207 -7.58 18.70 18.78
CA ILE A 207 -8.06 17.33 18.54
C ILE A 207 -8.98 17.29 17.33
N HIS A 208 -9.21 16.09 16.81
CA HIS A 208 -10.14 15.90 15.70
C HIS A 208 -11.55 15.71 16.23
N GLU A 209 -12.54 16.20 15.50
CA GLU A 209 -13.96 16.16 15.92
C GLU A 209 -14.52 14.75 16.15
N THR A 210 -13.93 13.74 15.50
CA THR A 210 -14.34 12.33 15.64
C THR A 210 -13.73 11.62 16.85
N ALA A 211 -12.88 12.28 17.63
CA ALA A 211 -12.23 11.70 18.79
C ALA A 211 -12.92 12.15 20.09
N ASP A 212 -12.65 11.44 21.17
CA ASP A 212 -13.18 11.79 22.49
C ASP A 212 -12.46 13.03 23.05
N ILE A 213 -13.15 14.17 22.97
CA ILE A 213 -12.66 15.48 23.42
C ILE A 213 -12.51 15.49 24.94
N THR A 214 -13.51 14.99 25.66
CA THR A 214 -13.54 15.01 27.13
C THR A 214 -12.40 14.16 27.70
N ALA A 215 -12.21 12.96 27.16
CA ALA A 215 -11.10 12.09 27.60
C ALA A 215 -9.73 12.71 27.29
N ALA A 216 -9.61 13.47 26.19
CA ALA A 216 -8.38 14.18 25.87
C ALA A 216 -8.09 15.35 26.81
N GLU A 217 -9.09 16.19 27.11
CA GLU A 217 -8.95 17.28 28.07
C GLU A 217 -8.57 16.75 29.45
N GLN A 218 -9.26 15.74 29.96
CA GLN A 218 -8.95 15.12 31.25
C GLN A 218 -7.53 14.53 31.28
N TYR A 219 -7.12 13.86 30.19
CA TYR A 219 -5.76 13.32 30.08
C TYR A 219 -4.70 14.42 30.18
N TRP A 220 -4.85 15.52 29.43
CA TRP A 220 -3.88 16.60 29.44
C TRP A 220 -3.89 17.38 30.74
N ILE A 221 -5.06 17.59 31.38
CA ILE A 221 -5.15 18.19 32.71
C ILE A 221 -4.37 17.34 33.73
N ALA A 222 -4.57 16.02 33.70
CA ALA A 222 -3.88 15.11 34.59
C ALA A 222 -2.36 15.11 34.36
N LEU A 223 -1.91 15.14 33.09
CA LEU A 223 -0.49 15.16 32.74
C LEU A 223 0.19 16.47 33.18
N THR A 224 -0.44 17.62 32.93
CA THR A 224 0.19 18.92 33.25
C THR A 224 0.06 19.29 34.71
N GLY A 225 -0.90 18.71 35.43
CA GLY A 225 -1.25 19.08 36.81
C GLY A 225 -1.80 20.49 36.94
N ALA A 226 -2.19 21.12 35.83
CA ALA A 226 -2.69 22.50 35.81
C ALA A 226 -4.18 22.54 36.19
N ASP A 227 -4.61 23.67 36.75
CA ASP A 227 -6.03 23.92 37.01
C ASP A 227 -6.84 23.88 35.69
N PRO A 228 -8.03 23.26 35.66
CA PRO A 228 -8.87 23.22 34.47
C PRO A 228 -9.17 24.61 33.87
N SER A 229 -9.18 25.67 34.67
CA SER A 229 -9.36 27.06 34.19
C SER A 229 -8.20 27.58 33.34
N ALA A 230 -7.02 26.95 33.41
CA ALA A 230 -5.89 27.25 32.54
C ALA A 230 -6.06 26.69 31.11
N PHE A 231 -7.02 25.77 30.90
CA PHE A 231 -7.36 25.24 29.58
C PHE A 231 -8.37 26.14 28.87
N GLY A 232 -7.96 26.69 27.73
CA GLY A 232 -8.84 27.42 26.85
C GLY A 232 -9.63 26.49 25.93
N LYS A 233 -10.49 27.09 25.10
CA LYS A 233 -11.35 26.37 24.15
C LYS A 233 -10.55 25.37 23.31
N THR A 234 -11.00 24.12 23.30
CA THR A 234 -10.49 23.05 22.45
C THR A 234 -10.72 23.36 20.97
N SER A 235 -9.68 23.17 20.17
CA SER A 235 -9.66 23.41 18.74
C SER A 235 -9.90 22.11 18.00
N LEU A 236 -11.00 22.08 17.25
CA LEU A 236 -11.41 20.92 16.48
C LEU A 236 -10.89 20.99 15.05
N LYS A 237 -10.17 19.93 14.64
CA LYS A 237 -9.81 19.68 13.24
C LYS A 237 -10.91 18.86 12.59
N THR A 238 -11.47 19.37 11.49
CA THR A 238 -12.52 18.72 10.72
C THR A 238 -11.99 17.56 9.90
N HIS A 239 -12.84 16.57 9.64
CA HIS A 239 -12.49 15.41 8.85
C HIS A 239 -12.23 15.75 7.38
N SER A 240 -11.07 15.33 6.86
CA SER A 240 -10.80 15.30 5.42
C SER A 240 -10.90 13.87 4.88
N PRO A 241 -11.92 13.54 4.06
CA PRO A 241 -12.13 12.19 3.55
C PRO A 241 -11.03 11.71 2.59
N LYS A 242 -10.11 12.59 2.17
CA LYS A 242 -8.97 12.26 1.31
C LYS A 242 -7.77 11.69 2.06
N THR A 243 -7.75 11.76 3.39
CA THR A 243 -6.60 11.34 4.20
C THR A 243 -6.90 10.07 4.98
N ASN A 244 -6.19 8.98 4.67
CA ASN A 244 -6.20 7.75 5.47
C ASN A 244 -5.37 7.96 6.75
N ARG A 245 -5.98 8.61 7.74
CA ARG A 245 -5.36 8.86 9.03
C ARG A 245 -5.25 7.55 9.83
N LYS A 246 -4.07 7.31 10.41
CA LYS A 246 -3.78 6.11 11.21
C LYS A 246 -3.99 6.32 12.72
N ASN A 247 -3.92 7.56 13.20
CA ASN A 247 -4.09 7.92 14.62
C ASN A 247 -5.57 8.08 14.97
N ILE A 248 -6.38 7.02 14.87
CA ILE A 248 -7.84 7.05 15.07
C ILE A 248 -8.33 6.15 16.22
N GLY A 249 -7.41 5.57 17.01
CA GLY A 249 -7.77 4.68 18.11
C GLY A 249 -8.20 5.41 19.38
N ASP A 250 -8.77 4.65 20.32
CA ASP A 250 -9.34 5.14 21.60
C ASP A 250 -8.33 5.82 22.52
N LEU A 251 -7.03 5.60 22.27
CA LEU A 251 -5.92 6.23 22.99
C LEU A 251 -5.47 7.56 22.39
N TYR A 252 -6.09 8.01 21.29
CA TYR A 252 -5.74 9.28 20.67
C TYR A 252 -6.22 10.46 21.54
N ARG A 253 -5.28 11.30 21.98
CA ARG A 253 -5.55 12.48 22.83
C ARG A 253 -5.29 13.82 22.14
N GLY A 254 -5.04 13.84 20.84
CA GLY A 254 -4.71 15.08 20.12
C GLY A 254 -3.31 15.62 20.41
N CYS A 255 -3.11 16.90 20.12
CA CYS A 255 -1.92 17.65 20.49
C CYS A 255 -2.27 18.67 21.58
N LEU A 256 -1.35 18.93 22.49
CA LEU A 256 -1.46 20.02 23.45
C LEU A 256 -0.65 21.23 22.97
N SER A 257 -1.26 22.41 22.98
CA SER A 257 -0.57 23.69 22.85
C SER A 257 -0.32 24.26 24.24
N VAL A 258 0.95 24.46 24.59
CA VAL A 258 1.41 25.17 25.78
C VAL A 258 1.75 26.60 25.37
N ARG A 259 1.19 27.59 26.06
CA ARG A 259 1.41 29.02 25.79
C ARG A 259 1.85 29.73 27.05
N VAL A 260 2.90 30.54 26.94
CA VAL A 260 3.32 31.44 28.02
C VAL A 260 2.72 32.83 27.79
N LEU A 261 2.00 33.33 28.78
CA LEU A 261 1.49 34.69 28.82
C LEU A 261 2.64 35.65 29.19
N LYS A 262 2.72 36.80 28.52
CA LYS A 262 3.73 37.86 28.79
C LYS A 262 5.20 37.40 28.65
N GLY A 263 5.53 36.63 27.62
CA GLY A 263 6.88 36.09 27.41
C GLY A 263 7.92 37.04 26.81
N ALA A 264 7.81 38.35 27.02
CA ALA A 264 8.75 39.33 26.46
C ALA A 264 10.06 39.45 27.29
N ASP A 265 10.06 38.94 28.52
CA ASP A 265 11.19 39.04 29.45
C ASP A 265 11.92 37.69 29.67
N LEU A 266 11.62 36.67 28.85
CA LEU A 266 12.18 35.31 28.92
C LEU A 266 13.29 35.07 27.87
#